data_AF-A0A816T6S3-F1
#
_entry.id   AF-A0A816T6S3-F1
#
_cell.length_a   1.000
_cell.length_b   1.000
_cell.length_c   1.000
_cell.angle_alpha   90.00
_cell.angle_beta   90.00
_cell.angle_gamma   90.00
#
_symmetry.space_group_name_H-M   'P 1'
#
loop_
_entity.id
_entity.type
_entity.pdbx_description
1 polymer ?
#
loop_
_entity_poly.entity_id
_entity_poly.type
_entity_poly.pdbx_seq_one_letter_code
_entity_poly.pdbx_strand_id
1 'polypeptide(L)'
;MQSDLNPIFHLMNIDKLQNRKNKLVKALIASAASLIDISEEDVLYDTFYLASRETFTYAVLFDESLNSLPIREQAITHLKNKWKSWESTGILAHDIWSWQSFTMEQKAIIHNIWTLVIPVKGLTHPFDGLFDATHRNMKAKMEMNDKVVTCIDAYCQQANDKEAYDELVRQWHDRFDREVIKSIEISPLLKHIVPFAEKLNQFTNIRSWRAFLQQRMKINATKGSLEQQSMVNNEPPTENNASLQDEPASPDQIQVEIGNMTAEPVKFKCVEILEMTVQILNLFHKKLQDICASRQKNSIEDIIRIFPDIQQAENDLNQLQSLLDPLALPQLLSIVSFCKNSSRVHRICKGLSFLNKAVSANIDSTLLDSVCAINKKTSGDECALTYEKYRDKIEKPLSDDMLTLFSYYSSGSDLFEFLGSLSNDDVYNLQEAVNDWEETLVSTNIVFEFATVKNFVDRAYNTIKVKHQELKNTPLQLNDIVTGFATIWKNEQFKDLLTYLESSSLALSSIKRIHLELVDKEQSKRRRIAD
;
A
#
# COMPACT_ATOMS: atom_id res chain seq x y z
N MET A 1 -26.63 -35.72 25.10
CA MET A 1 -27.89 -36.52 25.06
C MET A 1 -29.05 -35.59 24.67
N GLN A 2 -29.85 -35.90 23.65
CA GLN A 2 -31.03 -35.08 23.31
C GLN A 2 -32.10 -35.21 24.42
N SER A 3 -32.67 -34.09 24.86
CA SER A 3 -33.52 -33.97 26.05
C SER A 3 -34.84 -34.74 25.97
N ASP A 4 -35.40 -34.93 24.77
CA ASP A 4 -36.76 -35.45 24.59
C ASP A 4 -36.89 -36.97 24.75
N LEU A 5 -35.77 -37.71 24.71
CA LEU A 5 -35.77 -39.18 24.83
C LEU A 5 -35.25 -39.67 26.19
N ASN A 6 -34.76 -38.79 27.05
CA ASN A 6 -34.21 -39.19 28.34
C ASN A 6 -35.32 -39.24 29.41
N PRO A 7 -35.61 -40.42 30.00
CA PRO A 7 -36.69 -40.60 30.98
C PRO A 7 -36.61 -39.65 32.18
N ILE A 8 -35.42 -39.16 32.53
CA ILE A 8 -35.24 -38.23 33.65
C ILE A 8 -35.89 -36.87 33.37
N PHE A 9 -35.84 -36.37 32.14
CA PHE A 9 -36.45 -35.08 31.77
C PHE A 9 -37.97 -35.16 31.80
N HIS A 10 -38.54 -36.29 31.37
CA HIS A 10 -39.98 -36.55 31.51
C HIS A 10 -40.41 -36.57 32.97
N LEU A 11 -39.64 -37.26 33.84
CA LEU A 11 -39.89 -37.28 35.27
C LEU A 11 -39.77 -35.89 35.91
N MET A 12 -38.77 -35.09 35.51
CA MET A 12 -38.60 -33.71 35.98
C MET A 12 -39.76 -32.81 35.54
N ASN A 13 -40.25 -32.96 34.31
CA ASN A 13 -41.41 -32.21 33.83
C ASN A 13 -42.68 -32.58 34.62
N ILE A 14 -42.87 -33.87 34.93
CA ILE A 14 -43.97 -34.33 35.79
C ILE A 14 -43.84 -33.74 37.21
N ASP A 15 -42.64 -33.71 37.80
CA ASP A 15 -42.42 -33.13 39.13
C ASP A 15 -42.75 -31.63 39.16
N LYS A 16 -42.36 -30.89 38.11
CA LYS A 16 -42.71 -29.46 37.94
C LYS A 16 -44.21 -29.25 37.84
N LEU A 17 -44.91 -30.01 36.99
CA LEU A 17 -46.37 -29.91 36.82
C LEU A 17 -47.13 -30.22 38.12
N GLN A 18 -46.54 -31.02 39.00
CA GLN A 18 -47.11 -31.37 40.30
C GLN A 18 -46.61 -30.48 41.46
N ASN A 19 -46.06 -29.30 41.14
CA ASN A 19 -45.51 -28.35 42.12
C ASN A 19 -44.51 -28.98 43.10
N ARG A 20 -43.75 -29.99 42.64
CA ARG A 20 -42.71 -30.70 43.41
C ARG A 20 -43.22 -31.34 44.71
N LYS A 21 -44.50 -31.71 44.79
CA LYS A 21 -45.09 -32.32 46.01
C LYS A 21 -45.13 -33.84 45.98
N ASN A 22 -44.92 -34.46 44.81
CA ASN A 22 -45.07 -35.90 44.65
C ASN A 22 -43.81 -36.67 45.08
N LYS A 23 -43.90 -37.36 46.21
CA LYS A 23 -42.80 -38.15 46.78
C LYS A 23 -42.38 -39.33 45.89
N LEU A 24 -43.32 -39.94 45.16
CA LEU A 24 -43.02 -41.06 44.26
C LEU A 24 -42.18 -40.58 43.07
N VAL A 25 -42.58 -39.47 42.45
CA VAL A 25 -41.84 -38.89 41.33
C VAL A 25 -40.43 -38.49 41.76
N LYS A 26 -40.27 -37.88 42.94
CA LYS A 26 -38.95 -37.58 43.51
C LYS A 26 -38.08 -38.82 43.74
N ALA A 27 -38.67 -39.90 44.25
CA ALA A 27 -37.95 -41.16 44.44
C ALA A 27 -37.51 -41.79 43.11
N LEU A 28 -38.35 -41.71 42.08
CA LEU A 28 -38.03 -42.17 40.72
C LEU A 28 -36.94 -41.32 40.08
N ILE A 29 -36.98 -39.99 40.24
CA ILE A 29 -35.91 -39.09 39.78
C ILE A 29 -34.59 -39.44 40.48
N ALA A 30 -34.59 -39.61 41.80
CA ALA A 30 -33.38 -39.96 42.56
C ALA A 30 -32.82 -41.33 42.13
N SER A 31 -33.69 -42.33 41.94
CA SER A 31 -33.29 -43.65 41.46
C SER A 31 -32.73 -43.60 40.04
N ALA A 32 -33.38 -42.87 39.12
CA ALA A 32 -32.91 -42.72 37.74
C ALA A 32 -31.57 -41.97 37.69
N ALA A 33 -31.44 -40.87 38.45
CA ALA A 33 -30.20 -40.09 38.54
C ALA A 33 -29.03 -40.93 39.09
N SER A 34 -29.28 -41.83 40.03
CA SER A 34 -28.22 -42.70 40.59
C SER A 34 -27.63 -43.71 39.61
N LEU A 35 -28.29 -43.95 38.46
CA LEU A 35 -27.83 -44.85 37.41
C LEU A 35 -27.04 -44.12 36.31
N ILE A 36 -26.98 -42.79 36.35
CA ILE A 36 -26.30 -41.97 35.35
C ILE A 36 -24.93 -41.61 35.90
N ASP A 37 -23.89 -42.02 35.17
CA ASP A 37 -22.53 -41.54 35.38
C ASP A 37 -22.24 -40.44 34.35
N ILE A 38 -21.77 -39.29 34.80
CA ILE A 38 -21.40 -38.17 33.92
C ILE A 38 -19.88 -38.05 33.94
N SER A 39 -19.25 -38.25 32.78
CA SER A 39 -17.81 -38.11 32.66
C SER A 39 -17.38 -36.64 32.71
N GLU A 40 -16.11 -36.38 33.05
CA GLU A 40 -15.54 -35.02 33.04
C GLU A 40 -15.59 -34.38 31.64
N GLU A 41 -15.42 -35.18 30.59
CA GLU A 41 -15.49 -34.74 29.19
C GLU A 41 -16.92 -34.33 28.81
N ASP A 42 -17.93 -35.12 29.20
CA ASP A 42 -19.34 -34.78 28.97
C ASP A 42 -19.74 -33.50 29.68
N VAL A 43 -19.31 -33.33 30.94
CA VAL A 43 -19.53 -32.09 31.71
C VAL A 43 -18.91 -30.92 30.97
N LEU A 44 -17.65 -31.01 30.54
CA LEU A 44 -16.98 -29.92 29.83
C LEU A 44 -17.66 -29.61 28.49
N TYR A 45 -18.05 -30.65 27.75
CA TYR A 45 -18.72 -30.50 26.46
C TYR A 45 -20.06 -29.79 26.60
N ASP A 46 -20.92 -30.24 27.51
CA ASP A 46 -22.24 -29.65 27.74
C ASP A 46 -22.19 -28.24 28.35
N THR A 47 -21.11 -27.89 29.04
CA THR A 47 -21.00 -26.62 29.80
C THR A 47 -20.11 -25.57 29.17
N PHE A 48 -19.29 -25.94 28.19
CA PHE A 48 -18.39 -25.04 27.50
C PHE A 48 -18.56 -25.10 25.97
N TYR A 49 -18.34 -26.25 25.32
CA TYR A 49 -18.37 -26.33 23.84
C TYR A 49 -19.79 -26.30 23.25
N LEU A 50 -20.77 -26.88 23.94
CA LEU A 50 -22.19 -26.92 23.54
C LEU A 50 -23.09 -26.33 24.64
N ALA A 51 -22.65 -25.24 25.26
CA ALA A 51 -23.39 -24.61 26.34
C ALA A 51 -24.79 -24.16 25.90
N SER A 52 -25.82 -24.83 26.43
CA SER A 52 -27.24 -24.53 26.20
C SER A 52 -28.04 -24.82 27.47
N ARG A 53 -29.20 -24.18 27.62
CA ARG A 53 -30.15 -24.49 28.71
C ARG A 53 -30.80 -25.87 28.56
N GLU A 54 -30.70 -26.45 27.38
CA GLU A 54 -31.28 -27.75 27.02
C GLU A 54 -30.33 -28.91 27.30
N THR A 55 -29.06 -28.65 27.64
CA THR A 55 -28.11 -29.73 27.94
C THR A 55 -28.45 -30.42 29.25
N PHE A 56 -28.10 -31.70 29.32
CA PHE A 56 -28.32 -32.50 30.52
C PHE A 56 -27.55 -31.93 31.71
N THR A 57 -26.29 -31.53 31.50
CA THR A 57 -25.48 -30.95 32.57
C THR A 57 -26.06 -29.62 33.07
N TYR A 58 -26.62 -28.77 32.20
CA TYR A 58 -27.31 -27.56 32.65
C TYR A 58 -28.51 -27.87 33.55
N ALA A 59 -29.34 -28.85 33.17
CA ALA A 59 -30.47 -29.30 33.98
C ALA A 59 -30.01 -29.87 35.33
N VAL A 60 -28.93 -30.66 35.36
CA VAL A 60 -28.31 -31.20 36.59
C VAL A 60 -27.86 -30.08 37.54
N LEU A 61 -27.32 -28.98 37.01
CA LEU A 61 -26.76 -27.90 37.82
C LEU A 61 -27.83 -26.96 38.41
N PHE A 62 -28.91 -26.70 37.65
CA PHE A 62 -29.89 -25.65 37.97
C PHE A 62 -31.31 -26.11 38.27
N ASP A 63 -31.70 -27.35 37.94
CA ASP A 63 -33.04 -27.83 38.27
C ASP A 63 -33.14 -28.24 39.75
N GLU A 64 -34.06 -27.60 40.46
CA GLU A 64 -34.37 -27.87 41.86
C GLU A 64 -34.65 -29.35 42.18
N SER A 65 -35.14 -30.13 41.22
CA SER A 65 -35.43 -31.56 41.40
C SER A 65 -34.15 -32.39 41.59
N LEU A 66 -33.01 -31.88 41.13
CA LEU A 66 -31.71 -32.55 41.17
C LEU A 66 -30.74 -31.90 42.18
N ASN A 67 -31.12 -30.77 42.79
CA ASN A 67 -30.24 -29.95 43.64
C ASN A 67 -29.59 -30.70 44.82
N SER A 68 -30.27 -31.72 45.36
CA SER A 68 -29.81 -32.50 46.53
C SER A 68 -29.23 -33.87 46.17
N LEU A 69 -29.10 -34.18 44.88
CA LEU A 69 -28.65 -35.48 44.42
C LEU A 69 -27.13 -35.54 44.19
N PRO A 70 -26.48 -36.70 44.40
CA PRO A 70 -25.03 -36.86 44.23
C PRO A 70 -24.52 -36.47 42.83
N ILE A 71 -25.33 -36.69 41.79
CA ILE A 71 -24.97 -36.38 40.39
C ILE A 71 -24.62 -34.90 40.17
N ARG A 72 -25.26 -33.99 40.92
CA ARG A 72 -24.97 -32.55 40.86
C ARG A 72 -23.63 -32.23 41.51
N GLU A 73 -23.32 -32.83 42.65
CA GLU A 73 -22.01 -32.67 43.30
C GLU A 73 -20.88 -33.25 42.46
N GLN A 74 -21.13 -34.36 41.76
CA GLN A 74 -20.21 -34.92 40.78
C GLN A 74 -19.93 -33.92 39.65
N ALA A 75 -20.95 -33.36 39.00
CA ALA A 75 -20.80 -32.35 37.95
C ALA A 75 -20.04 -31.09 38.44
N ILE A 76 -20.38 -30.58 39.62
CA ILE A 76 -19.69 -29.44 40.26
C ILE A 76 -18.22 -29.79 40.53
N THR A 77 -17.92 -31.01 40.97
CA THR A 77 -16.55 -31.46 41.23
C THR A 77 -15.72 -31.52 39.96
N HIS A 78 -16.27 -32.05 38.86
CA HIS A 78 -15.61 -32.06 37.55
C HIS A 78 -15.33 -30.63 37.05
N LEU A 79 -16.31 -29.72 37.13
CA LEU A 79 -16.12 -28.31 36.80
C LEU A 79 -15.04 -27.63 37.65
N LYS A 80 -15.01 -27.88 38.96
CA LYS A 80 -13.97 -27.36 39.87
C LYS A 80 -12.58 -27.88 39.49
N ASN A 81 -12.46 -29.16 39.14
CA ASN A 81 -11.20 -29.76 38.73
C ASN A 81 -10.70 -29.15 37.42
N LYS A 82 -11.59 -28.98 36.44
CA LYS A 82 -11.26 -28.33 35.16
C LYS A 82 -10.86 -26.87 35.34
N TRP A 83 -11.58 -26.11 36.19
CA TRP A 83 -11.22 -24.73 36.52
C TRP A 83 -9.81 -24.65 37.14
N LYS A 84 -9.52 -25.50 38.13
CA LYS A 84 -8.19 -25.58 38.74
C LYS A 84 -7.11 -25.94 37.73
N SER A 85 -7.41 -26.84 36.79
CA SER A 85 -6.52 -27.19 35.69
C SER A 85 -6.22 -25.95 34.84
N TRP A 86 -7.25 -25.27 34.31
CA TRP A 86 -7.05 -24.04 33.54
C TRP A 86 -6.30 -22.92 34.30
N GLU A 87 -6.55 -22.71 35.59
CA GLU A 87 -5.84 -21.72 36.42
C GLU A 87 -4.36 -22.10 36.63
N SER A 88 -4.07 -23.39 36.85
CA SER A 88 -2.73 -23.87 37.18
C SER A 88 -1.88 -24.15 35.94
N THR A 89 -2.36 -25.01 35.04
CA THR A 89 -1.66 -25.47 33.83
C THR A 89 -1.84 -24.53 32.65
N GLY A 90 -2.96 -23.81 32.57
CA GLY A 90 -3.31 -22.95 31.43
C GLY A 90 -4.34 -23.57 30.49
N ILE A 91 -4.70 -22.79 29.47
CA ILE A 91 -5.77 -23.11 28.51
C ILE A 91 -5.16 -23.48 27.15
N LEU A 92 -5.80 -24.39 26.41
CA LEU A 92 -5.41 -24.79 25.05
C LEU A 92 -5.87 -23.75 24.00
N ALA A 93 -5.20 -23.67 22.85
CA ALA A 93 -5.58 -22.72 21.80
C ALA A 93 -7.04 -22.89 21.33
N HIS A 94 -7.48 -24.13 21.10
CA HIS A 94 -8.83 -24.40 20.62
C HIS A 94 -9.93 -23.97 21.61
N ASP A 95 -9.66 -24.03 22.92
CA ASP A 95 -10.57 -23.54 23.96
C ASP A 95 -10.73 -22.01 23.87
N ILE A 96 -9.63 -21.31 23.62
CA ILE A 96 -9.62 -19.85 23.45
C ILE A 96 -10.38 -19.47 22.18
N TRP A 97 -10.14 -20.17 21.07
CA TRP A 97 -10.86 -19.92 19.82
C TRP A 97 -12.35 -20.18 19.96
N SER A 98 -12.72 -21.27 20.64
CA SER A 98 -14.12 -21.58 20.97
C SER A 98 -14.75 -20.43 21.74
N TRP A 99 -14.09 -19.96 22.81
CA TRP A 99 -14.55 -18.82 23.62
C TRP A 99 -14.74 -17.53 22.81
N GLN A 100 -13.80 -17.20 21.93
CA GLN A 100 -13.90 -16.00 21.10
C GLN A 100 -15.04 -16.09 20.08
N SER A 101 -15.38 -17.29 19.61
CA SER A 101 -16.44 -17.53 18.62
C SER A 101 -17.85 -17.59 19.20
N PHE A 102 -18.01 -17.75 20.52
CA PHE A 102 -19.32 -17.85 21.14
C PHE A 102 -20.16 -16.58 21.05
N THR A 103 -21.47 -16.76 20.88
CA THR A 103 -22.48 -15.69 20.94
C THR A 103 -22.64 -15.14 22.36
N MET A 104 -23.22 -13.94 22.49
CA MET A 104 -23.49 -13.32 23.80
C MET A 104 -24.37 -14.20 24.69
N GLU A 105 -25.35 -14.91 24.11
CA GLU A 105 -26.22 -15.83 24.85
C GLU A 105 -25.46 -17.05 25.39
N GLN A 106 -24.62 -17.68 24.55
CA GLN A 106 -23.77 -18.80 24.98
C GLN A 106 -22.82 -18.36 26.08
N LYS A 107 -22.16 -17.20 25.95
CA LYS A 107 -21.29 -16.64 26.99
C LYS A 107 -22.05 -16.43 28.30
N ALA A 108 -23.28 -15.92 28.25
CA ALA A 108 -24.12 -15.76 29.44
C ALA A 108 -24.46 -17.11 30.12
N ILE A 109 -24.75 -18.15 29.35
CA ILE A 109 -25.01 -19.50 29.87
C ILE A 109 -23.74 -20.08 30.53
N ILE A 110 -22.60 -19.99 29.84
CA ILE A 110 -21.29 -20.40 30.36
C ILE A 110 -20.99 -19.65 31.67
N HIS A 111 -21.14 -18.33 31.70
CA HIS A 111 -20.96 -17.55 32.93
C HIS A 111 -21.81 -18.06 34.08
N ASN A 112 -23.10 -18.25 33.85
CA ASN A 112 -23.99 -18.75 34.89
C ASN A 112 -23.51 -20.11 35.44
N ILE A 113 -23.10 -21.03 34.57
CA ILE A 113 -22.55 -22.33 34.99
C ILE A 113 -21.27 -22.15 35.81
N TRP A 114 -20.28 -21.43 35.27
CA TRP A 114 -18.95 -21.39 35.85
C TRP A 114 -18.87 -20.52 37.11
N THR A 115 -19.81 -19.58 37.33
CA THR A 115 -19.93 -18.88 38.62
C THR A 115 -20.24 -19.81 39.80
N LEU A 116 -20.78 -21.01 39.56
CA LEU A 116 -21.02 -22.01 40.61
C LEU A 116 -19.72 -22.59 41.20
N VAL A 117 -18.62 -22.54 40.44
CA VAL A 117 -17.36 -23.20 40.81
C VAL A 117 -16.19 -22.23 41.03
N ILE A 118 -16.27 -21.02 40.49
CA ILE A 118 -15.20 -20.04 40.64
C ILE A 118 -15.33 -19.33 42.00
N PRO A 119 -14.27 -19.34 42.84
CA PRO A 119 -14.30 -18.62 44.11
C PRO A 119 -14.45 -17.11 43.88
N VAL A 120 -15.40 -16.48 44.58
CA VAL A 120 -15.62 -15.02 44.53
C VAL A 120 -14.46 -14.30 45.22
N LYS A 121 -13.34 -14.12 44.51
CA LYS A 121 -12.13 -13.40 44.97
C LYS A 121 -12.21 -11.89 44.72
N GLY A 122 -13.39 -11.27 44.86
CA GLY A 122 -13.57 -9.82 44.65
C GLY A 122 -13.33 -9.30 43.22
N LEU A 123 -13.10 -10.19 42.24
CA LEU A 123 -13.00 -9.87 40.82
C LEU A 123 -14.41 -9.91 40.20
N THR A 124 -14.76 -8.91 39.40
CA THR A 124 -16.07 -8.81 38.76
C THR A 124 -16.33 -9.92 37.73
N HIS A 125 -15.30 -10.43 37.04
CA HIS A 125 -15.43 -11.53 36.06
C HIS A 125 -14.14 -12.39 35.97
N PRO A 126 -13.86 -13.27 36.94
CA PRO A 126 -12.65 -14.09 36.96
C PRO A 126 -12.51 -15.06 35.78
N PHE A 127 -13.63 -15.52 35.19
CA PHE A 127 -13.63 -16.40 34.02
C PHE A 127 -13.12 -15.67 32.76
N ASP A 128 -13.73 -14.53 32.41
CA ASP A 128 -13.33 -13.72 31.25
C ASP A 128 -11.89 -13.28 31.36
N GLY A 129 -11.49 -12.80 32.55
CA GLY A 129 -10.14 -12.33 32.80
C GLY A 129 -9.09 -13.39 32.47
N LEU A 130 -9.36 -14.68 32.74
CA LEU A 130 -8.45 -15.77 32.43
C LEU A 130 -8.35 -16.01 30.91
N PHE A 131 -9.50 -16.12 30.21
CA PHE A 131 -9.52 -16.35 28.77
C PHE A 131 -8.95 -15.15 28.00
N ASP A 132 -9.27 -13.92 28.38
CA ASP A 132 -8.78 -12.70 27.74
C ASP A 132 -7.27 -12.49 27.99
N ALA A 133 -6.78 -12.79 29.20
CA ALA A 133 -5.34 -12.76 29.46
C ALA A 133 -4.60 -13.81 28.64
N THR A 134 -5.15 -15.03 28.53
CA THR A 134 -4.53 -16.11 27.76
C THR A 134 -4.59 -15.83 26.26
N HIS A 135 -5.70 -15.28 25.76
CA HIS A 135 -5.84 -14.84 24.37
C HIS A 135 -4.82 -13.75 24.01
N ARG A 136 -4.64 -12.73 24.87
CA ARG A 136 -3.60 -11.71 24.67
C ARG A 136 -2.19 -12.30 24.62
N ASN A 137 -1.90 -13.26 25.50
CA ASN A 137 -0.62 -13.98 25.50
C ASN A 137 -0.41 -14.77 24.20
N MET A 138 -1.42 -15.54 23.78
CA MET A 138 -1.41 -16.27 22.52
C MET A 138 -1.15 -15.34 21.33
N LYS A 139 -1.91 -14.23 21.23
CA LYS A 139 -1.77 -13.26 20.16
C LYS A 139 -0.38 -12.63 20.11
N ALA A 140 0.17 -12.23 21.26
CA ALA A 140 1.51 -11.65 21.33
C ALA A 140 2.59 -12.64 20.84
N LYS A 141 2.44 -13.94 21.17
CA LYS A 141 3.33 -14.99 20.68
C LYS A 141 3.20 -15.22 19.17
N MET A 142 1.98 -15.25 18.64
CA MET A 142 1.74 -15.37 17.20
C MET A 142 2.29 -14.16 16.42
N GLU A 143 2.02 -12.94 16.88
CA GLU A 143 2.55 -11.71 16.26
C GLU A 143 4.08 -11.70 16.25
N MET A 144 4.73 -12.21 17.30
CA MET A 144 6.18 -12.36 17.33
C MET A 144 6.67 -13.39 16.30
N ASN A 145 5.95 -14.50 16.14
CA ASN A 145 6.26 -15.51 15.12
C ASN A 145 6.16 -14.93 13.71
N ASP A 146 5.04 -14.26 13.40
CA ASP A 146 4.80 -13.65 12.10
C ASP A 146 5.91 -12.64 11.76
N LYS A 147 6.36 -11.88 12.76
CA LYS A 147 7.49 -10.98 12.61
C LYS A 147 8.78 -11.73 12.27
N VAL A 148 9.10 -12.80 13.00
CA VAL A 148 10.32 -13.59 12.75
C VAL A 148 10.28 -14.22 11.35
N VAL A 149 9.16 -14.83 10.97
CA VAL A 149 8.97 -15.42 9.63
C VAL A 149 9.17 -14.38 8.54
N THR A 150 8.49 -13.24 8.63
CA THR A 150 8.62 -12.15 7.66
C THR A 150 10.07 -11.67 7.53
N CYS A 151 10.80 -11.58 8.64
CA CYS A 151 12.20 -11.14 8.65
C CYS A 151 13.11 -12.17 7.97
N ILE A 152 12.97 -13.45 8.31
CA ILE A 152 13.79 -14.54 7.75
C ILE A 152 13.53 -14.67 6.26
N ASP A 153 12.27 -14.64 5.82
CA ASP A 153 11.92 -14.72 4.41
C ASP A 153 12.36 -13.48 3.62
N ALA A 154 12.37 -12.28 4.23
CA ALA A 154 12.81 -11.09 3.54
C ALA A 154 14.33 -11.04 3.35
N TYR A 155 15.11 -11.48 4.35
CA TYR A 155 16.55 -11.18 4.41
C TYR A 155 17.46 -12.42 4.36
N CYS A 156 17.01 -13.57 4.85
CA CYS A 156 17.85 -14.75 5.06
C CYS A 156 17.73 -15.83 3.98
N GLN A 157 17.26 -15.48 2.77
CA GLN A 157 17.04 -16.47 1.69
C GLN A 157 18.30 -17.26 1.28
N GLN A 158 19.49 -16.71 1.56
CA GLN A 158 20.78 -17.34 1.23
C GLN A 158 21.49 -17.92 2.48
N ALA A 159 20.83 -17.94 3.65
CA ALA A 159 21.43 -18.45 4.87
C ALA A 159 21.57 -19.98 4.85
N ASN A 160 22.67 -20.51 5.40
CA ASN A 160 22.86 -21.97 5.52
C ASN A 160 21.92 -22.63 6.55
N ASP A 161 21.48 -21.89 7.56
CA ASP A 161 20.67 -22.38 8.67
C ASP A 161 19.19 -21.96 8.56
N LYS A 162 18.76 -21.41 7.41
CA LYS A 162 17.36 -21.01 7.17
C LYS A 162 16.39 -22.15 7.45
N GLU A 163 16.67 -23.34 6.91
CA GLU A 163 15.81 -24.52 7.08
C GLU A 163 15.62 -24.89 8.55
N ALA A 164 16.64 -24.70 9.39
CA ALA A 164 16.53 -24.95 10.82
C ALA A 164 15.57 -23.97 11.50
N TYR A 165 15.54 -22.70 11.06
CA TYR A 165 14.55 -21.74 11.55
C TYR A 165 13.15 -22.02 11.03
N ASP A 166 13.01 -22.37 9.75
CA ASP A 166 11.71 -22.72 9.16
C ASP A 166 11.10 -23.93 9.88
N GLU A 167 11.91 -24.92 10.23
CA GLU A 167 11.49 -26.08 11.02
C GLU A 167 11.09 -25.68 12.45
N LEU A 168 11.85 -24.81 13.12
CA LEU A 168 11.47 -24.29 14.44
C LEU A 168 10.16 -23.50 14.41
N VAL A 169 9.92 -22.73 13.35
CA VAL A 169 8.65 -22.00 13.15
C VAL A 169 7.49 -22.97 12.95
N ARG A 170 7.65 -24.02 12.15
CA ARG A 170 6.61 -25.05 11.97
C ARG A 170 6.30 -25.79 13.27
N GLN A 171 7.33 -26.25 13.96
CA GLN A 171 7.17 -26.89 15.28
C GLN A 171 6.47 -25.96 16.27
N TRP A 172 6.78 -24.66 16.22
CA TRP A 172 6.10 -23.70 17.09
C TRP A 172 4.62 -23.56 16.76
N HIS A 173 4.23 -23.53 15.49
CA HIS A 173 2.82 -23.56 15.08
C HIS A 173 2.12 -24.84 15.53
N ASP A 174 2.73 -26.01 15.30
CA ASP A 174 2.16 -27.31 15.71
C ASP A 174 1.93 -27.40 17.22
N ARG A 175 2.78 -26.74 18.02
CA ARG A 175 2.63 -26.67 19.48
C ARG A 175 1.42 -25.84 19.90
N PHE A 176 1.00 -24.84 19.14
CA PHE A 176 -0.24 -24.10 19.47
C PHE A 176 -1.48 -24.99 19.40
N ASP A 177 -1.50 -25.97 18.50
CA ASP A 177 -2.65 -26.87 18.37
C ASP A 177 -2.71 -27.94 19.46
N ARG A 178 -1.55 -28.29 20.04
CA ARG A 178 -1.40 -29.47 20.92
C ARG A 178 -1.10 -29.14 22.38
N GLU A 179 -0.53 -27.98 22.66
CA GLU A 179 -0.07 -27.61 24.01
C GLU A 179 -0.86 -26.45 24.62
N VAL A 180 -0.79 -26.34 25.94
CA VAL A 180 -1.37 -25.20 26.67
C VAL A 180 -0.58 -23.93 26.36
N ILE A 181 -1.26 -22.83 26.08
CA ILE A 181 -0.62 -21.56 25.65
C ILE A 181 0.46 -21.10 26.63
N LYS A 182 0.27 -21.36 27.93
CA LYS A 182 1.21 -20.99 28.99
C LYS A 182 2.56 -21.71 28.87
N SER A 183 2.59 -22.98 28.43
CA SER A 183 3.82 -23.79 28.31
C SER A 183 4.58 -23.57 27.01
N ILE A 184 3.95 -22.95 26.01
CA ILE A 184 4.59 -22.70 24.71
C ILE A 184 5.66 -21.63 24.88
N GLU A 185 6.90 -22.03 25.07
CA GLU A 185 8.03 -21.12 25.07
C GLU A 185 8.64 -20.98 23.68
N ILE A 186 9.05 -19.75 23.36
CA ILE A 186 9.75 -19.43 22.14
C ILE A 186 11.16 -20.03 22.22
N SER A 187 11.53 -20.79 21.18
CA SER A 187 12.87 -21.38 21.08
C SER A 187 13.95 -20.31 21.30
N PRO A 188 15.02 -20.60 22.06
CA PRO A 188 16.13 -19.66 22.26
C PRO A 188 16.70 -19.11 20.95
N LEU A 189 16.76 -19.94 19.90
CA LEU A 189 17.22 -19.53 18.57
C LEU A 189 16.31 -18.46 17.95
N LEU A 190 14.98 -18.65 18.01
CA LEU A 190 14.01 -17.66 17.53
C LEU A 190 14.07 -16.39 18.38
N LYS A 191 14.22 -16.50 19.71
CA LYS A 191 14.38 -15.35 20.62
C LYS A 191 15.56 -14.44 20.22
N HIS A 192 16.66 -14.99 19.70
CA HIS A 192 17.78 -14.19 19.22
C HIS A 192 17.46 -13.37 17.95
N ILE A 193 16.52 -13.83 17.12
CA ILE A 193 16.10 -13.12 15.89
C ILE A 193 15.10 -12.00 16.19
N VAL A 194 14.28 -12.13 17.24
CA VAL A 194 13.19 -11.19 17.57
C VAL A 194 13.63 -9.71 17.53
N PRO A 195 14.74 -9.28 18.15
CA PRO A 195 15.16 -7.88 18.11
C PRO A 195 15.45 -7.38 16.68
N PHE A 196 15.99 -8.24 15.82
CA PHE A 196 16.23 -7.90 14.41
C PHE A 196 14.91 -7.78 13.65
N ALA A 197 13.98 -8.72 13.84
CA ALA A 197 12.67 -8.70 13.21
C ALA A 197 11.87 -7.43 13.60
N GLU A 198 11.88 -7.06 14.87
CA GLU A 198 11.24 -5.82 15.34
C GLU A 198 11.79 -4.57 14.66
N LYS A 199 13.11 -4.53 14.42
CA LYS A 199 13.76 -3.39 13.77
C LYS A 199 13.55 -3.38 12.25
N LEU A 200 13.69 -4.53 11.59
CA LEU A 200 13.80 -4.63 10.13
C LEU A 200 12.45 -4.75 9.42
N ASN A 201 11.43 -5.33 10.05
CA ASN A 201 10.19 -5.69 9.36
C ASN A 201 9.45 -4.52 8.72
N GLN A 202 9.50 -3.35 9.36
CA GLN A 202 8.89 -2.12 8.84
C GLN A 202 9.48 -1.68 7.48
N PHE A 203 10.68 -2.14 7.13
CA PHE A 203 11.35 -1.80 5.87
C PHE A 203 11.19 -2.87 4.80
N THR A 204 10.60 -4.03 5.13
CA THR A 204 10.57 -5.19 4.23
C THR A 204 9.96 -4.85 2.89
N ASN A 205 8.96 -3.96 2.81
CA ASN A 205 8.27 -3.62 1.56
C ASN A 205 8.74 -2.32 0.88
N ILE A 206 9.75 -1.64 1.44
CA ILE A 206 10.25 -0.36 0.91
C ILE A 206 11.22 -0.62 -0.25
N ARG A 207 10.93 -0.07 -1.44
CA ARG A 207 11.70 -0.37 -2.66
C ARG A 207 13.10 0.23 -2.62
N SER A 208 13.21 1.49 -2.22
CA SER A 208 14.47 2.21 -2.02
C SER A 208 15.39 1.50 -1.04
N TRP A 209 14.86 0.99 0.08
CA TRP A 209 15.61 0.17 1.03
C TRP A 209 16.12 -1.13 0.38
N ARG A 210 15.25 -1.91 -0.28
CA ARG A 210 15.65 -3.17 -0.94
C ARG A 210 16.74 -2.93 -1.99
N ALA A 211 16.61 -1.89 -2.81
CA ALA A 211 17.60 -1.55 -3.82
C ALA A 211 18.95 -1.15 -3.19
N PHE A 212 18.93 -0.35 -2.12
CA PHE A 212 20.13 0.03 -1.39
C PHE A 212 20.81 -1.18 -0.73
N LEU A 213 20.04 -2.06 -0.09
CA LEU A 213 20.51 -3.29 0.53
C LEU A 213 21.19 -4.20 -0.50
N GLN A 214 20.53 -4.48 -1.63
CA GLN A 214 21.09 -5.31 -2.71
C GLN A 214 22.39 -4.74 -3.26
N GLN A 215 22.47 -3.42 -3.46
CA GLN A 215 23.69 -2.78 -3.94
C GLN A 215 24.84 -2.95 -2.94
N ARG A 216 24.58 -2.77 -1.63
CA ARG A 216 25.59 -2.90 -0.58
C ARG A 216 26.04 -4.35 -0.37
N MET A 217 25.10 -5.30 -0.41
CA MET A 217 25.43 -6.72 -0.32
C MET A 217 26.32 -7.17 -1.48
N LYS A 218 26.05 -6.71 -2.72
CA LYS A 218 26.93 -6.96 -3.87
C LYS A 218 28.34 -6.41 -3.67
N ILE A 219 28.47 -5.16 -3.21
CA ILE A 219 29.79 -4.54 -2.95
C ILE A 219 30.57 -5.33 -1.88
N ASN A 220 29.89 -5.75 -0.81
CA ASN A 220 30.52 -6.52 0.25
C ASN A 220 30.97 -7.92 -0.23
N ALA A 221 30.16 -8.58 -1.06
CA ALA A 221 30.53 -9.84 -1.68
C ALA A 221 31.76 -9.71 -2.60
N THR A 222 31.85 -8.63 -3.40
CA THR A 222 33.01 -8.38 -4.25
C THR A 222 34.28 -8.05 -3.46
N LYS A 223 34.16 -7.30 -2.35
CA LYS A 223 35.31 -7.00 -1.47
C LYS A 223 35.85 -8.22 -0.74
N GLY A 224 34.96 -9.10 -0.23
CA GLY A 224 35.38 -10.36 0.38
C GLY A 224 36.11 -11.30 -0.58
N SER A 225 35.73 -11.29 -1.87
CA SER A 225 36.40 -12.07 -2.91
C SER A 225 37.80 -11.54 -3.27
N LEU A 226 38.04 -10.23 -3.15
CA LEU A 226 39.33 -9.60 -3.46
C LEU A 226 40.36 -9.79 -2.33
N GLU A 227 39.92 -9.74 -1.07
CA GLU A 227 40.80 -10.00 0.09
C GLU A 227 41.23 -11.47 0.18
N GLN A 228 40.40 -12.41 -0.29
CA GLN A 228 40.75 -13.83 -0.40
C GLN A 228 41.73 -14.11 -1.55
N GLN A 229 41.72 -13.32 -2.63
CA GLN A 229 42.70 -13.44 -3.72
C GLN A 229 44.07 -12.85 -3.37
N SER A 230 44.13 -11.82 -2.52
CA SER A 230 45.42 -11.24 -2.08
C SER A 230 46.18 -12.10 -1.07
N MET A 231 45.56 -13.13 -0.48
CA MET A 231 46.23 -14.06 0.44
C MET A 231 46.77 -15.33 -0.22
N VAL A 232 46.53 -15.55 -1.52
CA VAL A 232 47.04 -16.72 -2.27
C VAL A 232 48.31 -16.41 -3.08
N ASN A 233 48.65 -15.13 -3.32
CA ASN A 233 49.81 -14.72 -4.12
C ASN A 233 50.99 -14.17 -3.29
N ASN A 234 51.38 -14.87 -2.22
CA ASN A 234 52.65 -14.61 -1.54
C ASN A 234 53.60 -15.82 -1.70
N GLU A 235 54.19 -15.97 -2.89
CA GLU A 235 55.48 -16.64 -3.04
C GLU A 235 56.62 -15.60 -3.11
N PRO A 236 57.81 -15.91 -2.58
CA PRO A 236 58.86 -14.92 -2.35
C PRO A 236 59.63 -14.56 -3.64
N PRO A 237 60.28 -13.39 -3.69
CA PRO A 237 60.95 -12.90 -4.88
C PRO A 237 62.32 -13.58 -5.06
N THR A 238 62.58 -14.10 -6.26
CA THR A 238 63.93 -14.47 -6.70
C THR A 238 64.46 -13.37 -7.62
N GLU A 239 65.57 -12.76 -7.22
CA GLU A 239 66.33 -11.76 -7.98
C GLU A 239 66.91 -12.35 -9.28
N ASN A 240 66.84 -11.60 -10.39
CA ASN A 240 68.03 -11.15 -11.13
C ASN A 240 67.69 -10.28 -12.36
N ASN A 241 68.11 -9.01 -12.25
CA ASN A 241 68.84 -8.16 -13.19
C ASN A 241 68.38 -7.88 -14.64
N ALA A 242 68.10 -6.57 -14.82
CA ALA A 242 68.70 -5.62 -15.78
C ALA A 242 68.26 -5.63 -17.26
N SER A 243 67.54 -4.56 -17.69
CA SER A 243 68.10 -3.37 -18.37
C SER A 243 67.07 -2.61 -19.24
N LEU A 244 66.96 -1.29 -19.00
CA LEU A 244 66.83 -0.15 -19.94
C LEU A 244 66.01 -0.28 -21.25
N GLN A 245 64.91 0.48 -21.40
CA GLN A 245 64.77 1.72 -22.22
C GLN A 245 63.32 2.15 -22.53
N ASP A 246 63.05 3.43 -22.27
CA ASP A 246 62.19 4.46 -22.90
C ASP A 246 60.92 4.15 -23.76
N GLU A 247 59.85 4.84 -23.33
CA GLU A 247 58.82 5.58 -24.10
C GLU A 247 57.63 4.86 -24.81
N PRO A 248 56.49 5.58 -25.03
CA PRO A 248 55.16 5.12 -24.63
C PRO A 248 54.26 4.68 -25.79
N ALA A 249 53.29 3.79 -25.52
CA ALA A 249 52.22 3.48 -26.47
C ALA A 249 50.87 3.20 -25.79
N SER A 250 49.86 3.79 -26.45
CA SER A 250 48.39 3.70 -26.35
C SER A 250 47.76 2.43 -25.77
N PRO A 251 46.57 2.55 -25.13
CA PRO A 251 45.87 1.43 -24.48
C PRO A 251 45.09 0.62 -25.51
N ASP A 252 45.42 -0.65 -25.67
CA ASP A 252 44.47 -1.66 -26.11
C ASP A 252 44.98 -3.07 -25.75
N GLN A 253 44.04 -3.88 -25.25
CA GLN A 253 44.13 -5.34 -25.06
C GLN A 253 45.00 -5.86 -23.91
N ILE A 254 44.38 -5.94 -22.73
CA ILE A 254 44.59 -7.08 -21.83
C ILE A 254 43.24 -7.79 -21.70
N GLN A 255 43.06 -8.84 -22.50
CA GLN A 255 42.09 -9.89 -22.21
C GLN A 255 42.59 -10.61 -20.95
N VAL A 256 41.96 -10.32 -19.82
CA VAL A 256 42.07 -11.19 -18.65
C VAL A 256 41.15 -12.38 -18.92
N GLU A 257 41.75 -13.54 -19.19
CA GLU A 257 41.08 -14.83 -19.10
C GLU A 257 40.50 -14.96 -17.69
N ILE A 258 39.20 -14.73 -17.55
CA ILE A 258 38.45 -15.09 -16.34
C ILE A 258 38.32 -16.61 -16.38
N GLY A 259 39.29 -17.29 -15.76
CA GLY A 259 39.13 -18.68 -15.38
C GLY A 259 37.84 -18.82 -14.56
N ASN A 260 36.93 -19.67 -15.03
CA ASN A 260 35.73 -20.08 -14.30
C ASN A 260 36.14 -20.85 -13.03
N MET A 261 36.53 -20.12 -11.98
CA MET A 261 36.48 -20.63 -10.62
C MET A 261 35.05 -20.41 -10.12
N THR A 262 34.26 -21.48 -10.12
CA THR A 262 33.05 -21.60 -9.31
C THR A 262 33.47 -21.52 -7.84
N ALA A 263 33.62 -20.30 -7.32
CA ALA A 263 33.70 -20.07 -5.90
C ALA A 263 32.36 -20.51 -5.29
N GLU A 264 32.39 -21.51 -4.41
CA GLU A 264 31.22 -21.86 -3.60
C GLU A 264 30.71 -20.58 -2.90
N PRO A 265 29.41 -20.28 -2.95
CA PRO A 265 28.89 -19.10 -2.29
C PRO A 265 29.17 -19.23 -0.79
N VAL A 266 29.90 -18.27 -0.22
CA VAL A 266 30.11 -18.17 1.23
C VAL A 266 28.74 -18.17 1.90
N LYS A 267 28.39 -19.27 2.58
CA LYS A 267 27.08 -19.41 3.21
C LYS A 267 27.12 -18.81 4.61
N PHE A 268 26.55 -17.63 4.77
CA PHE A 268 26.38 -16.96 6.07
C PHE A 268 25.23 -17.58 6.86
N LYS A 269 25.26 -17.46 8.18
CA LYS A 269 24.12 -17.80 9.06
C LYS A 269 23.09 -16.68 9.07
N CYS A 270 21.83 -16.99 9.38
CA CYS A 270 20.73 -16.03 9.50
C CYS A 270 21.11 -14.84 10.39
N VAL A 271 21.66 -15.09 11.58
CA VAL A 271 22.03 -14.02 12.53
C VAL A 271 23.08 -13.09 11.93
N GLU A 272 24.11 -13.63 11.26
CA GLU A 272 25.16 -12.84 10.61
C GLU A 272 24.58 -11.97 9.49
N ILE A 273 23.69 -12.52 8.67
CA ILE A 273 23.00 -11.78 7.62
C ILE A 273 22.16 -10.64 8.21
N LEU A 274 21.42 -10.90 9.30
CA LEU A 274 20.58 -9.91 9.97
C LEU A 274 21.42 -8.81 10.63
N GLU A 275 22.54 -9.15 11.26
CA GLU A 275 23.50 -8.18 11.81
C GLU A 275 24.06 -7.27 10.72
N MET A 276 24.54 -7.85 9.61
CA MET A 276 24.99 -7.09 8.44
C MET A 276 23.87 -6.21 7.87
N THR A 277 22.65 -6.73 7.80
CA THR A 277 21.47 -5.99 7.30
C THR A 277 21.17 -4.79 8.20
N VAL A 278 21.25 -4.93 9.53
CA VAL A 278 21.09 -3.82 10.47
C VAL A 278 22.22 -2.79 10.33
N GLN A 279 23.46 -3.21 10.11
CA GLN A 279 24.57 -2.28 9.85
C GLN A 279 24.33 -1.48 8.56
N ILE A 280 23.88 -2.15 7.49
CA ILE A 280 23.53 -1.50 6.22
C ILE A 280 22.34 -0.55 6.41
N LEU A 281 21.37 -0.91 7.26
CA LEU A 281 20.23 -0.03 7.59
C LEU A 281 20.71 1.25 8.27
N ASN A 282 21.66 1.17 9.22
CA ASN A 282 22.22 2.35 9.85
C ASN A 282 22.96 3.24 8.82
N LEU A 283 23.63 2.66 7.82
CA LEU A 283 24.23 3.42 6.71
C LEU A 283 23.18 4.08 5.81
N PHE A 284 22.07 3.38 5.54
CA PHE A 284 20.94 3.93 4.78
C PHE A 284 20.30 5.10 5.51
N HIS A 285 20.05 4.93 6.81
CA HIS A 285 19.55 5.98 7.71
C HIS A 285 20.46 7.21 7.67
N LYS A 286 21.77 7.02 7.85
CA LYS A 286 22.74 8.11 7.77
C LYS A 286 22.69 8.82 6.41
N LYS A 287 22.61 8.07 5.31
CA LYS A 287 22.51 8.66 3.96
C LYS A 287 21.24 9.50 3.79
N LEU A 288 20.10 9.03 4.32
CA LEU A 288 18.86 9.80 4.32
C LEU A 288 18.99 11.08 5.15
N GLN A 289 19.59 11.00 6.33
CA GLN A 289 19.86 12.16 7.19
C GLN A 289 20.83 13.16 6.53
N ASP A 290 21.89 12.68 5.90
CA ASP A 290 22.85 13.52 5.18
C ASP A 290 22.13 14.27 4.03
N ILE A 291 21.27 13.57 3.28
CA ILE A 291 20.45 14.22 2.25
C ILE A 291 19.53 15.27 2.83
N CYS A 292 18.96 15.01 4.00
CA CYS A 292 18.15 15.98 4.70
C CYS A 292 18.97 17.19 5.19
N ALA A 293 20.18 16.98 5.69
CA ALA A 293 21.01 18.04 6.22
C ALA A 293 21.62 18.91 5.10
N SER A 294 21.96 18.33 3.95
CA SER A 294 22.59 19.04 2.83
C SER A 294 21.64 19.36 1.67
N ARG A 295 20.33 19.44 1.90
CA ARG A 295 19.29 19.73 0.87
C ARG A 295 19.58 20.95 0.01
N GLN A 296 20.09 22.03 0.61
CA GLN A 296 20.46 23.26 -0.09
C GLN A 296 21.58 23.06 -1.12
N LYS A 297 22.41 22.04 -0.89
CA LYS A 297 23.59 21.74 -1.72
C LYS A 297 23.38 20.54 -2.63
N ASN A 298 22.50 19.62 -2.26
CA ASN A 298 22.22 18.43 -3.05
C ASN A 298 21.35 18.78 -4.25
N SER A 299 21.73 18.22 -5.39
CA SER A 299 20.90 18.30 -6.59
C SER A 299 19.67 17.39 -6.46
N ILE A 300 18.62 17.70 -7.22
CA ILE A 300 17.46 16.81 -7.38
C ILE A 300 17.91 15.39 -7.76
N GLU A 301 18.91 15.26 -8.65
CA GLU A 301 19.43 13.96 -9.06
C GLU A 301 20.00 13.13 -7.90
N ASP A 302 20.74 13.76 -6.99
CA ASP A 302 21.30 13.07 -5.82
C ASP A 302 20.22 12.59 -4.85
N ILE A 303 19.13 13.36 -4.71
CA ILE A 303 17.99 13.05 -3.86
C ILE A 303 17.20 11.88 -4.45
N ILE A 304 16.87 11.94 -5.75
CA ILE A 304 16.09 10.89 -6.42
C ILE A 304 16.90 9.60 -6.55
N ARG A 305 18.23 9.64 -6.60
CA ARG A 305 19.07 8.43 -6.73
C ARG A 305 18.84 7.39 -5.63
N ILE A 306 18.25 7.77 -4.50
CA ILE A 306 17.82 6.82 -3.46
C ILE A 306 16.58 6.02 -3.88
N PHE A 307 15.72 6.60 -4.70
CA PHE A 307 14.48 6.01 -5.15
C PHE A 307 14.69 5.39 -6.54
N PRO A 308 14.78 4.05 -6.64
CA PRO A 308 14.95 3.38 -7.93
C PRO A 308 13.74 3.55 -8.86
N ASP A 309 12.56 3.79 -8.27
CA ASP A 309 11.30 3.97 -8.97
C ASP A 309 10.59 5.22 -8.43
N ILE A 310 10.60 6.28 -9.24
CA ILE A 310 10.00 7.56 -8.86
C ILE A 310 8.48 7.48 -8.66
N GLN A 311 7.79 6.52 -9.30
CA GLN A 311 6.34 6.38 -9.16
C GLN A 311 5.94 5.89 -7.77
N GLN A 312 6.83 5.16 -7.08
CA GLN A 312 6.62 4.64 -5.72
C GLN A 312 7.36 5.43 -4.65
N ALA A 313 8.15 6.43 -5.02
CA ALA A 313 8.99 7.16 -4.10
C ALA A 313 8.21 7.90 -2.99
N GLU A 314 6.99 8.37 -3.26
CA GLU A 314 6.11 8.98 -2.24
C GLU A 314 5.68 7.95 -1.18
N ASN A 315 5.33 6.73 -1.62
CA ASN A 315 4.96 5.64 -0.72
C ASN A 315 6.15 5.20 0.13
N ASP A 316 7.32 5.06 -0.48
CA ASP A 316 8.57 4.76 0.21
C ASP A 316 8.89 5.84 1.27
N LEU A 317 8.80 7.13 0.92
CA LEU A 317 9.04 8.25 1.85
C LEU A 317 8.08 8.21 3.06
N ASN A 318 6.79 7.95 2.82
CA ASN A 318 5.80 7.84 3.89
C ASN A 318 6.10 6.66 4.83
N GLN A 319 6.57 5.52 4.29
CA GLN A 319 6.98 4.39 5.12
C GLN A 319 8.30 4.66 5.87
N LEU A 320 9.16 5.53 5.33
CA LEU A 320 10.43 5.95 5.94
C LEU A 320 10.28 7.14 6.90
N GLN A 321 9.07 7.67 7.13
CA GLN A 321 8.86 8.88 7.93
C GLN A 321 9.44 8.80 9.34
N SER A 322 9.49 7.60 9.95
CA SER A 322 10.05 7.38 11.29
C SER A 322 11.57 7.59 11.34
N LEU A 323 12.25 7.53 10.19
CA LEU A 323 13.70 7.72 10.06
C LEU A 323 14.08 9.14 9.67
N LEU A 324 13.10 9.95 9.25
CA LEU A 324 13.32 11.29 8.71
C LEU A 324 12.98 12.36 9.76
N ASP A 325 13.65 13.50 9.66
CA ASP A 325 13.27 14.69 10.42
C ASP A 325 11.85 15.14 10.00
N PRO A 326 10.90 15.37 10.93
CA PRO A 326 9.56 15.84 10.58
C PRO A 326 9.55 17.12 9.73
N LEU A 327 10.57 17.98 9.86
CA LEU A 327 10.72 19.19 9.05
C LEU A 327 11.24 18.90 7.63
N ALA A 328 11.96 17.79 7.46
CA ALA A 328 12.49 17.32 6.18
C ALA A 328 11.44 16.76 5.23
N LEU A 329 10.49 16.03 5.81
CA LEU A 329 9.59 15.17 5.06
C LEU A 329 8.72 15.92 4.03
N PRO A 330 8.08 17.06 4.36
CA PRO A 330 7.26 17.79 3.39
C PRO A 330 8.05 18.23 2.15
N GLN A 331 9.28 18.68 2.34
CA GLN A 331 10.15 19.12 1.25
C GLN A 331 10.56 17.96 0.34
N LEU A 332 10.94 16.81 0.92
CA LEU A 332 11.26 15.62 0.13
C LEU A 332 10.04 15.11 -0.66
N LEU A 333 8.85 15.13 -0.05
CA LEU A 333 7.60 14.80 -0.74
C LEU A 333 7.33 15.77 -1.89
N SER A 334 7.58 17.07 -1.70
CA SER A 334 7.44 18.09 -2.76
C SER A 334 8.37 17.81 -3.94
N ILE A 335 9.66 17.53 -3.68
CA ILE A 335 10.65 17.20 -4.72
C ILE A 335 10.24 15.93 -5.47
N VAL A 336 9.88 14.87 -4.75
CA VAL A 336 9.48 13.60 -5.37
C VAL A 336 8.20 13.75 -6.20
N SER A 337 7.19 14.45 -5.67
CA SER A 337 5.94 14.75 -6.38
C SER A 337 6.18 15.55 -7.66
N PHE A 338 7.06 16.56 -7.60
CA PHE A 338 7.48 17.29 -8.80
C PHE A 338 8.11 16.34 -9.82
N CYS A 339 9.08 15.52 -9.41
CA CYS A 339 9.83 14.68 -10.32
C CYS A 339 8.95 13.62 -10.99
N LYS A 340 8.03 13.03 -10.23
CA LYS A 340 6.99 12.12 -10.71
C LYS A 340 6.10 12.76 -11.78
N ASN A 341 5.74 14.02 -11.61
CA ASN A 341 4.79 14.75 -12.47
C ASN A 341 5.45 15.77 -13.40
N SER A 342 6.77 15.81 -13.48
CA SER A 342 7.55 16.91 -14.09
C SER A 342 7.13 17.20 -15.53
N SER A 343 6.89 16.16 -16.32
CA SER A 343 6.44 16.31 -17.72
C SER A 343 5.06 16.95 -17.82
N ARG A 344 4.12 16.59 -16.93
CA ARG A 344 2.79 17.18 -16.88
C ARG A 344 2.86 18.64 -16.44
N VAL A 345 3.59 18.92 -15.35
CA VAL A 345 3.80 20.26 -14.82
C VAL A 345 4.42 21.18 -15.87
N HIS A 346 5.47 20.73 -16.58
CA HIS A 346 6.10 21.50 -17.65
C HIS A 346 5.14 21.80 -18.81
N ARG A 347 4.30 20.84 -19.23
CA ARG A 347 3.29 21.07 -20.28
C ARG A 347 2.25 22.09 -19.85
N ILE A 348 1.78 22.03 -18.60
CA ILE A 348 0.84 23.01 -18.05
C ILE A 348 1.47 24.41 -18.07
N CYS A 349 2.69 24.56 -17.56
CA CYS A 349 3.38 25.85 -17.53
C CYS A 349 3.57 26.43 -18.93
N LYS A 350 4.02 25.62 -19.90
CA LYS A 350 4.18 26.04 -21.29
C LYS A 350 2.86 26.44 -21.94
N GLY A 351 1.79 25.68 -21.69
CA GLY A 351 0.47 25.96 -22.25
C GLY A 351 -0.15 27.23 -21.66
N LEU A 352 0.05 27.47 -20.36
CA LEU A 352 -0.30 28.73 -19.71
C LEU A 352 0.51 29.90 -20.29
N SER A 353 1.81 29.73 -20.53
CA SER A 353 2.63 30.76 -21.18
C SER A 353 2.17 31.08 -22.60
N PHE A 354 1.72 30.07 -23.37
CA PHE A 354 1.12 30.26 -24.69
C PHE A 354 -0.20 31.04 -24.60
N LEU A 355 -1.10 30.60 -23.72
CA LEU A 355 -2.38 31.28 -23.47
C LEU A 355 -2.16 32.73 -23.01
N ASN A 356 -1.20 32.97 -22.12
CA ASN A 356 -0.87 34.30 -21.62
C ASN A 356 -0.58 35.28 -22.76
N LYS A 357 0.17 34.82 -23.77
CA LYS A 357 0.47 35.59 -24.98
C LYS A 357 -0.76 35.77 -25.86
N ALA A 358 -1.53 34.71 -26.08
CA ALA A 358 -2.71 34.74 -26.96
C ALA A 358 -3.80 35.70 -26.49
N VAL A 359 -4.04 35.79 -25.17
CA VAL A 359 -5.10 36.65 -24.61
C VAL A 359 -4.56 37.91 -23.91
N SER A 360 -3.25 38.16 -23.95
CA SER A 360 -2.60 39.29 -23.26
C SER A 360 -2.93 39.37 -21.77
N ALA A 361 -2.85 38.24 -21.07
CA ALA A 361 -3.11 38.18 -19.64
C ALA A 361 -1.85 38.48 -18.80
N ASN A 362 -2.06 38.64 -17.50
CA ASN A 362 -1.00 38.85 -16.50
C ASN A 362 -0.85 37.60 -15.62
N ILE A 363 -0.63 36.44 -16.24
CA ILE A 363 -0.19 35.24 -15.53
C ILE A 363 1.28 35.43 -15.11
N ASP A 364 1.65 34.99 -13.90
CA ASP A 364 2.99 35.08 -13.32
C ASP A 364 4.03 34.31 -14.18
N SER A 365 4.53 34.95 -15.23
CA SER A 365 5.47 34.34 -16.18
C SER A 365 6.79 33.97 -15.49
N THR A 366 7.19 34.73 -14.47
CA THR A 366 8.40 34.42 -13.70
C THR A 366 8.29 33.09 -12.98
N LEU A 367 7.13 32.77 -12.40
CA LEU A 367 6.88 31.47 -11.80
C LEU A 367 6.86 30.35 -12.86
N LEU A 368 6.15 30.56 -13.99
CA LEU A 368 6.07 29.56 -15.06
C LEU A 368 7.46 29.20 -15.62
N ASP A 369 8.28 30.22 -15.89
CA ASP A 369 9.64 30.05 -16.41
C ASP A 369 10.55 29.38 -15.37
N SER A 370 10.41 29.77 -14.10
CA SER A 370 11.17 29.17 -12.99
C SER A 370 10.85 27.68 -12.82
N VAL A 371 9.57 27.29 -12.91
CA VAL A 371 9.16 25.87 -12.88
C VAL A 371 9.72 25.11 -14.07
N CYS A 372 9.65 25.68 -15.28
CA CYS A 372 10.22 25.05 -16.48
C CYS A 372 11.76 24.97 -16.48
N ALA A 373 12.44 25.81 -15.71
CA ALA A 373 13.89 25.80 -15.57
C ALA A 373 14.40 24.71 -14.61
N ILE A 374 13.52 24.14 -13.77
CA ILE A 374 13.88 23.06 -12.84
C ILE A 374 14.41 21.87 -13.65
N ASN A 375 15.64 21.47 -13.35
CA ASN A 375 16.32 20.36 -13.99
C ASN A 375 17.06 19.51 -12.95
N LYS A 376 17.69 18.42 -13.39
CA LYS A 376 18.40 17.47 -12.52
C LYS A 376 19.43 18.11 -11.58
N LYS A 377 20.04 19.23 -11.98
CA LYS A 377 21.08 19.95 -11.22
C LYS A 377 20.52 21.04 -10.30
N THR A 378 19.24 21.37 -10.40
CA THR A 378 18.57 22.31 -9.50
C THR A 378 18.69 21.80 -8.07
N SER A 379 18.88 22.71 -7.10
CA SER A 379 18.96 22.33 -5.69
C SER A 379 17.61 21.81 -5.17
N GLY A 380 17.63 20.93 -4.18
CA GLY A 380 16.41 20.39 -3.59
C GLY A 380 15.47 21.47 -3.03
N ASP A 381 16.03 22.45 -2.31
CA ASP A 381 15.25 23.55 -1.72
C ASP A 381 14.60 24.45 -2.79
N GLU A 382 15.35 24.81 -3.83
CA GLU A 382 14.83 25.61 -4.93
C GLU A 382 13.69 24.89 -5.67
N CYS A 383 13.84 23.58 -5.89
CA CYS A 383 12.79 22.74 -6.46
C CYS A 383 11.54 22.73 -5.58
N ALA A 384 11.69 22.42 -4.29
CA ALA A 384 10.58 22.34 -3.35
C ALA A 384 9.83 23.67 -3.25
N LEU A 385 10.55 24.79 -3.07
CA LEU A 385 9.96 26.12 -2.96
C LEU A 385 9.25 26.57 -4.23
N THR A 386 9.86 26.32 -5.39
CA THR A 386 9.28 26.70 -6.69
C THR A 386 8.04 25.86 -7.00
N TYR A 387 8.11 24.56 -6.74
CA TYR A 387 6.98 23.67 -6.95
C TYR A 387 5.84 23.94 -5.96
N GLU A 388 6.11 24.21 -4.68
CA GLU A 388 5.06 24.61 -3.73
C GLU A 388 4.34 25.88 -4.18
N LYS A 389 5.07 26.90 -4.64
CA LYS A 389 4.47 28.12 -5.21
C LYS A 389 3.60 27.82 -6.43
N TYR A 390 4.06 26.93 -7.32
CA TYR A 390 3.26 26.45 -8.45
C TYR A 390 1.98 25.77 -7.98
N ARG A 391 2.08 24.88 -6.99
CA ARG A 391 0.93 24.16 -6.46
C ARG A 391 -0.11 25.09 -5.86
N ASP A 392 0.34 26.06 -5.07
CA ASP A 392 -0.57 26.99 -4.40
C ASP A 392 -1.24 27.97 -5.35
N LYS A 393 -0.50 28.49 -6.34
CA LYS A 393 -1.03 29.48 -7.29
C LYS A 393 -1.77 28.87 -8.48
N ILE A 394 -1.45 27.64 -8.89
CA ILE A 394 -1.90 27.04 -10.14
C ILE A 394 -2.55 25.67 -9.92
N GLU A 395 -1.87 24.70 -9.31
CA GLU A 395 -2.41 23.33 -9.24
C GLU A 395 -3.66 23.22 -8.36
N LYS A 396 -3.61 23.70 -7.11
CA LYS A 396 -4.69 23.58 -6.12
C LYS A 396 -5.96 24.36 -6.48
N PRO A 397 -5.90 25.57 -7.04
CA PRO A 397 -7.11 26.33 -7.38
C PRO A 397 -7.86 25.81 -8.61
N LEU A 398 -7.25 24.92 -9.41
CA LEU A 398 -7.78 24.49 -10.71
C LEU A 398 -8.27 23.05 -10.67
N SER A 399 -9.29 22.74 -11.47
CA SER A 399 -9.73 21.35 -11.66
C SER A 399 -8.73 20.58 -12.53
N ASP A 400 -8.70 19.25 -12.39
CA ASP A 400 -7.83 18.39 -13.19
C ASP A 400 -8.11 18.52 -14.70
N ASP A 401 -9.39 18.69 -15.09
CA ASP A 401 -9.79 18.95 -16.48
C ASP A 401 -9.17 20.24 -17.03
N MET A 402 -9.13 21.31 -16.24
CA MET A 402 -8.53 22.59 -16.64
C MET A 402 -7.02 22.46 -16.77
N LEU A 403 -6.36 21.79 -15.82
CA LEU A 403 -4.93 21.50 -15.90
C LEU A 403 -4.62 20.65 -17.14
N THR A 404 -5.47 19.69 -17.47
CA THR A 404 -5.32 18.85 -18.66
C THR A 404 -5.52 19.66 -19.94
N LEU A 405 -6.52 20.54 -20.01
CA LEU A 405 -6.69 21.49 -21.11
C LEU A 405 -5.43 22.37 -21.30
N PHE A 406 -4.89 22.93 -20.22
CA PHE A 406 -3.67 23.73 -20.28
C PHE A 406 -2.45 22.92 -20.71
N SER A 407 -2.35 21.65 -20.32
CA SER A 407 -1.33 20.75 -20.86
C SER A 407 -1.48 20.57 -22.38
N TYR A 408 -2.70 20.46 -22.90
CA TYR A 408 -2.97 20.37 -24.35
C TYR A 408 -2.52 21.60 -25.11
N TYR A 409 -2.66 22.81 -24.54
CA TYR A 409 -2.14 24.03 -25.16
C TYR A 409 -0.62 24.00 -25.41
N SER A 410 0.14 23.22 -24.63
CA SER A 410 1.57 23.00 -24.92
C SER A 410 1.81 21.88 -25.91
N SER A 411 1.14 20.73 -25.78
CA SER A 411 1.43 19.56 -26.64
C SER A 411 0.79 19.65 -28.02
N GLY A 412 -0.28 20.42 -28.15
CA GLY A 412 -1.04 20.66 -29.38
C GLY A 412 -0.93 22.09 -29.89
N SER A 413 0.21 22.77 -29.69
CA SER A 413 0.40 24.16 -30.14
C SER A 413 0.00 24.35 -31.61
N ASP A 414 0.36 23.41 -32.47
CA ASP A 414 0.08 23.45 -33.91
C ASP A 414 -1.41 23.33 -34.24
N LEU A 415 -2.16 22.62 -33.38
CA LEU A 415 -3.62 22.52 -33.46
C LEU A 415 -4.22 23.89 -33.10
N PHE A 416 -3.84 24.47 -31.97
CA PHE A 416 -4.38 25.76 -31.53
C PHE A 416 -4.01 26.92 -32.45
N GLU A 417 -2.80 26.91 -33.02
CA GLU A 417 -2.39 27.87 -34.05
C GLU A 417 -3.26 27.74 -35.31
N PHE A 418 -3.50 26.51 -35.77
CA PHE A 418 -4.36 26.28 -36.93
C PHE A 418 -5.82 26.63 -36.66
N LEU A 419 -6.36 26.27 -35.49
CA LEU A 419 -7.68 26.71 -35.06
C LEU A 419 -7.79 28.24 -35.06
N GLY A 420 -6.75 28.95 -34.65
CA GLY A 420 -6.68 30.41 -34.68
C GLY A 420 -6.66 31.01 -36.09
N SER A 421 -6.16 30.29 -37.09
CA SER A 421 -6.10 30.78 -38.48
C SER A 421 -7.39 30.61 -39.26
N LEU A 422 -8.30 29.74 -38.81
CA LEU A 422 -9.52 29.41 -39.52
C LEU A 422 -10.68 30.36 -39.20
N SER A 423 -11.39 30.79 -40.24
CA SER A 423 -12.68 31.46 -40.13
C SER A 423 -13.83 30.45 -39.93
N ASN A 424 -15.03 30.95 -39.61
CA ASN A 424 -16.22 30.09 -39.53
C ASN A 424 -16.56 29.45 -40.89
N ASP A 425 -16.33 30.19 -41.99
CA ASP A 425 -16.59 29.69 -43.35
C ASP A 425 -15.62 28.56 -43.71
N ASP A 426 -14.36 28.64 -43.27
CA ASP A 426 -13.39 27.58 -43.50
C ASP A 426 -13.79 26.27 -42.80
N VAL A 427 -14.33 26.37 -41.58
CA VAL A 427 -14.82 25.22 -40.82
C VAL A 427 -16.07 24.63 -41.47
N TYR A 428 -16.98 25.48 -41.93
CA TYR A 428 -18.19 25.04 -42.65
C TYR A 428 -17.82 24.30 -43.94
N ASN A 429 -16.89 24.86 -44.73
CA ASN A 429 -16.38 24.23 -45.95
C ASN A 429 -15.70 22.87 -45.66
N LEU A 430 -14.98 22.75 -44.55
CA LEU A 430 -14.41 21.47 -44.11
C LEU A 430 -15.49 20.43 -43.79
N GLN A 431 -16.57 20.84 -43.13
CA GLN A 431 -17.68 19.96 -42.81
C GLN A 431 -18.47 19.52 -44.07
N GLU A 432 -18.71 20.43 -45.01
CA GLU A 432 -19.35 20.10 -46.29
C GLU A 432 -18.48 19.17 -47.15
N ALA A 433 -17.19 19.48 -47.29
CA ALA A 433 -16.29 18.71 -48.13
C ALA A 433 -16.19 17.22 -47.74
N VAL A 434 -16.32 16.92 -46.44
CA VAL A 434 -16.19 15.57 -45.90
C VAL A 434 -17.52 14.81 -45.92
N ASN A 435 -18.64 15.51 -46.15
CA ASN A 435 -19.91 14.87 -46.50
C ASN A 435 -19.95 14.44 -47.98
N ASP A 436 -19.20 15.13 -48.85
CA ASP A 436 -19.22 14.91 -50.31
C ASP A 436 -18.07 14.03 -50.82
N TRP A 437 -17.06 13.74 -50.02
CA TRP A 437 -15.90 12.92 -50.42
C TRP A 437 -16.01 11.49 -49.89
N GLU A 438 -16.27 10.53 -50.78
CA GLU A 438 -16.28 9.09 -50.46
C GLU A 438 -14.87 8.53 -50.11
N GLU A 439 -13.78 9.27 -50.36
CA GLU A 439 -12.38 8.83 -50.17
C GLU A 439 -11.54 9.77 -49.27
N THR A 440 -12.06 10.25 -48.13
CA THR A 440 -11.19 10.98 -47.17
C THR A 440 -10.32 10.04 -46.34
N LEU A 441 -9.06 10.44 -46.13
CA LEU A 441 -8.11 9.81 -45.20
C LEU A 441 -8.48 9.99 -43.70
N VAL A 442 -9.56 10.72 -43.41
CA VAL A 442 -10.07 11.03 -42.06
C VAL A 442 -11.56 10.77 -42.02
N SER A 443 -12.05 10.21 -40.92
CA SER A 443 -13.48 9.97 -40.73
C SER A 443 -14.25 11.29 -40.57
N THR A 444 -15.47 11.34 -41.10
CA THR A 444 -16.37 12.49 -40.97
C THR A 444 -16.55 12.92 -39.52
N ASN A 445 -16.63 11.95 -38.59
CA ASN A 445 -16.73 12.22 -37.16
C ASN A 445 -15.59 13.07 -36.63
N ILE A 446 -14.33 12.80 -37.00
CA ILE A 446 -13.17 13.56 -36.51
C ILE A 446 -13.22 15.02 -36.99
N VAL A 447 -13.80 15.30 -38.16
CA VAL A 447 -13.97 16.66 -38.66
C VAL A 447 -15.05 17.42 -37.88
N PHE A 448 -16.13 16.74 -37.48
CA PHE A 448 -17.13 17.30 -36.56
C PHE A 448 -16.58 17.51 -35.15
N GLU A 449 -15.74 16.60 -34.65
CA GLU A 449 -15.02 16.76 -33.38
C GLU A 449 -14.10 17.99 -33.44
N PHE A 450 -13.33 18.16 -34.52
CA PHE A 450 -12.49 19.34 -34.78
C PHE A 450 -13.31 20.64 -34.80
N ALA A 451 -14.44 20.65 -35.52
CA ALA A 451 -15.33 21.80 -35.55
C ALA A 451 -15.89 22.13 -34.15
N THR A 452 -16.17 21.11 -33.33
CA THR A 452 -16.60 21.27 -31.94
C THR A 452 -15.50 21.90 -31.08
N VAL A 453 -14.25 21.45 -31.23
CA VAL A 453 -13.08 22.05 -30.56
C VAL A 453 -12.91 23.52 -30.98
N LYS A 454 -13.00 23.83 -32.28
CA LYS A 454 -12.93 25.21 -32.78
C LYS A 454 -14.00 26.11 -32.17
N ASN A 455 -15.25 25.65 -32.19
CA ASN A 455 -16.37 26.36 -31.59
C ASN A 455 -16.17 26.59 -30.08
N PHE A 456 -15.64 25.58 -29.36
CA PHE A 456 -15.29 25.74 -27.95
C PHE A 456 -14.27 26.86 -27.73
N VAL A 457 -13.14 26.80 -28.45
CA VAL A 457 -12.03 27.76 -28.31
C VAL A 457 -12.49 29.17 -28.65
N ASP A 458 -13.21 29.36 -29.77
CA ASP A 458 -13.72 30.67 -30.17
C ASP A 458 -14.68 31.26 -29.15
N ARG A 459 -15.62 30.45 -28.64
CA ARG A 459 -16.57 30.91 -27.61
C ARG A 459 -15.87 31.25 -26.31
N ALA A 460 -14.88 30.46 -25.91
CA ALA A 460 -14.09 30.74 -24.71
C ALA A 460 -13.31 32.05 -24.86
N TYR A 461 -12.60 32.24 -25.98
CA TYR A 461 -11.84 33.47 -26.25
C TYR A 461 -12.73 34.69 -26.37
N ASN A 462 -13.89 34.58 -27.00
CA ASN A 462 -14.87 35.67 -27.05
C ASN A 462 -15.37 36.03 -25.64
N THR A 463 -15.64 35.03 -24.80
CA THR A 463 -16.05 35.26 -23.40
C THR A 463 -14.95 35.98 -22.61
N ILE A 464 -13.70 35.55 -22.76
CA ILE A 464 -12.54 36.20 -22.13
C ILE A 464 -12.37 37.64 -22.62
N LYS A 465 -12.52 37.87 -23.92
CA LYS A 465 -12.40 39.20 -24.55
C LYS A 465 -13.48 40.17 -24.09
N VAL A 466 -14.74 39.72 -24.02
CA VAL A 466 -15.85 40.54 -23.50
C VAL A 466 -15.56 40.94 -22.05
N LYS A 467 -15.14 39.98 -21.22
CA LYS A 467 -14.76 40.27 -19.83
C LYS A 467 -13.61 41.26 -19.73
N HIS A 468 -12.61 41.16 -20.61
CA HIS A 468 -11.50 42.12 -20.67
C HIS A 468 -11.97 43.54 -20.99
N GLN A 469 -12.93 43.69 -21.92
CA GLN A 469 -13.51 44.99 -22.26
C GLN A 469 -14.31 45.59 -21.09
N GLU A 470 -15.00 44.76 -20.30
CA GLU A 470 -15.74 45.19 -19.11
C GLU A 470 -14.82 45.68 -17.98
N LEU A 471 -13.63 45.09 -17.85
CA LEU A 471 -12.67 45.34 -16.77
C LEU A 471 -11.87 46.66 -16.92
N LYS A 472 -12.16 47.49 -17.93
CA LYS A 472 -11.68 48.88 -18.14
C LYS A 472 -10.31 49.17 -17.50
N ASN A 473 -9.23 48.70 -18.15
CA ASN A 473 -7.81 48.88 -17.76
C ASN A 473 -7.26 47.95 -16.68
N THR A 474 -8.00 46.95 -16.21
CA THR A 474 -7.44 45.90 -15.33
C THR A 474 -6.87 44.75 -16.17
N PRO A 475 -5.61 44.30 -15.93
CA PRO A 475 -5.05 43.15 -16.63
C PRO A 475 -5.84 41.87 -16.32
N LEU A 476 -6.13 41.07 -17.35
CA LEU A 476 -6.74 39.74 -17.20
C LEU A 476 -5.88 38.86 -16.28
N GLN A 477 -6.51 38.23 -15.30
CA GLN A 477 -5.85 37.28 -14.40
C GLN A 477 -6.13 35.83 -14.83
N LEU A 478 -5.37 34.86 -14.29
CA LEU A 478 -5.58 33.44 -14.55
C LEU A 478 -7.03 33.00 -14.28
N ASN A 479 -7.63 33.48 -13.18
CA ASN A 479 -9.02 33.15 -12.84
C ASN A 479 -10.03 33.64 -13.88
N ASP A 480 -9.75 34.72 -14.59
CA ASP A 480 -10.62 35.23 -15.65
C ASP A 480 -10.62 34.29 -16.85
N ILE A 481 -9.44 33.80 -17.23
CA ILE A 481 -9.27 32.80 -18.29
C ILE A 481 -10.00 31.51 -17.93
N VAL A 482 -9.75 31.00 -16.72
CA VAL A 482 -10.36 29.76 -16.22
C VAL A 482 -11.88 29.87 -16.19
N THR A 483 -12.42 31.01 -15.71
CA THR A 483 -13.87 31.26 -15.72
C THR A 483 -14.43 31.30 -17.13
N GLY A 484 -13.70 31.87 -18.09
CA GLY A 484 -14.08 31.90 -19.50
C GLY A 484 -14.25 30.49 -20.08
N PHE A 485 -13.26 29.63 -19.90
CA PHE A 485 -13.35 28.23 -20.33
C PHE A 485 -14.44 27.46 -19.57
N ALA A 486 -14.48 27.57 -18.24
CA ALA A 486 -15.43 26.85 -17.40
C ALA A 486 -16.89 27.19 -17.74
N THR A 487 -17.17 28.43 -18.12
CA THR A 487 -18.52 28.86 -18.50
C THR A 487 -18.99 28.15 -19.76
N ILE A 488 -18.11 28.03 -20.76
CA ILE A 488 -18.43 27.37 -22.03
C ILE A 488 -18.52 25.85 -21.85
N TRP A 489 -17.60 25.26 -21.08
CA TRP A 489 -17.51 23.81 -20.88
C TRP A 489 -18.74 23.20 -20.19
N LYS A 490 -19.54 23.99 -19.46
CA LYS A 490 -20.81 23.50 -18.87
C LYS A 490 -21.86 23.06 -19.90
N ASN A 491 -21.70 23.42 -21.17
CA ASN A 491 -22.61 22.99 -22.22
C ASN A 491 -22.37 21.51 -22.57
N GLU A 492 -23.43 20.70 -22.61
CA GLU A 492 -23.38 19.26 -22.90
C GLU A 492 -22.62 18.93 -24.19
N GLN A 493 -22.65 19.81 -25.19
CA GLN A 493 -21.93 19.61 -26.45
C GLN A 493 -20.40 19.51 -26.30
N PHE A 494 -19.85 19.88 -25.14
CA PHE A 494 -18.41 19.84 -24.84
C PHE A 494 -18.04 18.81 -23.77
N LYS A 495 -18.96 17.89 -23.43
CA LYS A 495 -18.71 16.85 -22.42
C LYS A 495 -17.44 16.05 -22.70
N ASP A 496 -17.21 15.70 -23.97
CA ASP A 496 -16.07 14.88 -24.41
C ASP A 496 -14.94 15.71 -25.03
N LEU A 497 -14.83 17.01 -24.68
CA LEU A 497 -13.88 17.95 -25.28
C LEU A 497 -12.43 17.46 -25.27
N LEU A 498 -11.96 16.85 -24.18
CA LEU A 498 -10.58 16.36 -24.09
C LEU A 498 -10.31 15.23 -25.08
N THR A 499 -11.29 14.37 -25.32
CA THR A 499 -11.21 13.32 -26.35
C THR A 499 -11.20 13.94 -27.75
N TYR A 500 -12.02 14.96 -27.99
CA TYR A 500 -12.06 15.66 -29.27
C TYR A 500 -10.75 16.42 -29.56
N LEU A 501 -10.11 16.97 -28.52
CA LEU A 501 -8.78 17.59 -28.64
C LEU A 501 -7.73 16.56 -29.07
N GLU A 502 -7.76 15.37 -28.48
CA GLU A 502 -6.83 14.28 -28.81
C GLU A 502 -7.01 13.80 -30.25
N SER A 503 -8.24 13.48 -30.65
CA SER A 503 -8.54 13.00 -32.01
C SER A 503 -8.22 14.08 -33.07
N SER A 504 -8.58 15.33 -32.80
CA SER A 504 -8.27 16.48 -33.66
C SER A 504 -6.76 16.69 -33.81
N SER A 505 -6.01 16.54 -32.72
CA SER A 505 -4.55 16.66 -32.76
C SER A 505 -3.91 15.55 -33.58
N LEU A 506 -4.39 14.31 -33.46
CA LEU A 506 -3.89 13.17 -34.23
C LEU A 506 -4.17 13.30 -35.73
N ALA A 507 -5.34 13.84 -36.09
CA ALA A 507 -5.75 14.00 -37.48
C ALA A 507 -5.34 15.34 -38.12
N LEU A 508 -4.65 16.22 -37.38
CA LEU A 508 -4.37 17.60 -37.77
C LEU A 508 -3.72 17.73 -39.17
N SER A 509 -2.74 16.87 -39.49
CA SER A 509 -2.05 16.89 -40.77
C SER A 509 -2.99 16.65 -41.95
N SER A 510 -3.93 15.72 -41.78
CA SER A 510 -4.91 15.39 -42.80
C SER A 510 -5.98 16.47 -42.93
N ILE A 511 -6.44 17.03 -41.81
CA ILE A 511 -7.38 18.18 -41.80
C ILE A 511 -6.75 19.39 -42.50
N LYS A 512 -5.48 19.71 -42.21
CA LYS A 512 -4.72 20.77 -42.90
C LYS A 512 -4.65 20.54 -44.40
N ARG A 513 -4.43 19.30 -44.84
CA ARG A 513 -4.38 18.96 -46.27
C ARG A 513 -5.73 19.17 -46.96
N ILE A 514 -6.82 18.70 -46.35
CA ILE A 514 -8.18 18.90 -46.88
C ILE A 514 -8.46 20.41 -46.98
N HIS A 515 -8.14 21.18 -45.94
CA HIS A 515 -8.32 22.64 -45.96
C HIS A 515 -7.55 23.30 -47.11
N LEU A 516 -6.27 22.96 -47.31
CA LEU A 516 -5.47 23.49 -48.41
C LEU A 516 -6.04 23.16 -49.78
N GLU A 517 -6.48 21.92 -50.00
CA GLU A 517 -7.11 21.51 -51.26
C GLU A 517 -8.41 22.28 -51.55
N LEU A 518 -9.20 22.59 -50.52
CA LEU A 518 -10.40 23.41 -50.65
C LEU A 518 -10.07 24.86 -50.99
N VAL A 519 -9.07 25.44 -50.31
CA VAL A 519 -8.59 26.80 -50.60
C VAL A 519 -8.05 26.90 -52.02
N ASP A 520 -7.27 25.93 -52.48
CA ASP A 520 -6.72 25.90 -53.84
C ASP A 520 -7.82 25.74 -54.90
N LYS A 521 -8.82 24.89 -54.64
CA LYS A 521 -10.00 24.74 -55.52
C LYS A 521 -10.80 26.03 -55.61
N GLU A 522 -11.07 26.70 -54.50
CA GLU A 522 -11.78 27.98 -54.47
C GLU A 522 -10.99 29.10 -55.14
N GLN A 523 -9.68 29.20 -54.91
CA GLN A 523 -8.81 30.14 -55.61
C GLN A 523 -8.78 29.86 -57.13
N SER A 524 -8.72 28.59 -57.53
CA SER A 524 -8.77 28.20 -58.95
C SER A 524 -10.10 28.59 -59.61
N LYS A 525 -11.24 28.36 -58.94
CA LYS A 525 -12.55 28.80 -59.43
C LYS A 525 -12.62 30.32 -59.56
N ARG A 526 -12.16 31.08 -58.56
CA ARG A 526 -12.16 32.54 -58.59
C ARG A 526 -11.31 33.11 -59.72
N ARG A 527 -10.15 32.51 -60.02
CA ARG A 527 -9.33 32.90 -61.19
C ARG A 527 -10.07 32.67 -62.51
N ARG A 528 -10.72 31.50 -62.68
CA ARG A 528 -11.51 31.18 -63.90
C ARG A 528 -12.77 32.02 -64.10
N ILE A 529 -13.29 32.66 -63.05
CA ILE A 529 -14.44 33.57 -63.14
C ILE A 529 -13.98 35.01 -63.45
N ALA A 530 -12.75 35.35 -63.08
CA ALA A 530 -12.15 36.67 -63.30
C ALA A 530 -11.47 36.81 -64.67
N ASP A 531 -10.97 35.70 -65.23
CA ASP A 531 -10.58 35.54 -66.64
C ASP A 531 -11.82 35.37 -67.53
#